data_AF-T1KIM4-F1
#
_entry.id   AF-T1KIM4-F1
#
_cell.length_a   1.000
_cell.length_b   1.000
_cell.length_c   1.000
_cell.angle_alpha   90.00
_cell.angle_beta   90.00
_cell.angle_gamma   90.00
#
_symmetry.space_group_name_H-M   'P 1'
#
loop_
_entity.id
_entity.type
_entity.pdbx_description
1 polymer ?
#
loop_
_entity_poly.entity_id
_entity_poly.type
_entity_poly.pdbx_seq_one_letter_code
_entity_poly.pdbx_strand_id
1 'polypeptide(L)'
;MFRNLISSSRRQLSTSGHIYRQIEWKVFVFTVILPNGSKQKLVGQCDETIRDLVTPLIDKSGVNQPCLRWIKNDALIDIDAKAYHLENEEIKLSEALINKTLGQDTRYGILEEIYLTEVDYQITLQSLKQVYVQPLRDSTYLNDNDLKILFNWIEPILSLSRQLQSEIIK
;
A
#
# COMPACT_ATOMS: atom_id res chain seq x y z
N MET A 1 13.72 23.39 19.54
CA MET A 1 14.81 23.63 18.58
C MET A 1 15.86 22.54 18.73
N PHE A 2 15.85 21.52 17.86
CA PHE A 2 17.01 20.63 17.69
C PHE A 2 17.21 20.41 16.20
N ARG A 3 18.25 21.07 15.68
CA ARG A 3 18.78 20.93 14.33
C ARG A 3 19.69 19.70 14.30
N ASN A 4 19.70 19.07 13.14
CA ASN A 4 20.74 18.18 12.61
C ASN A 4 20.80 16.78 13.23
N LEU A 5 20.55 15.77 12.39
CA LEU A 5 21.36 14.56 12.22
C LEU A 5 20.87 13.82 10.94
N ILE A 6 21.00 14.47 9.78
CA ILE A 6 21.09 13.75 8.51
C ILE A 6 22.58 13.56 8.27
N SER A 7 23.13 12.46 8.77
CA SER A 7 24.52 12.07 8.48
C SER A 7 24.59 11.58 7.04
N SER A 8 25.09 12.43 6.14
CA SER A 8 25.48 12.03 4.79
C SER A 8 26.71 11.12 4.90
N SER A 9 26.53 9.84 4.59
CA SER A 9 27.62 8.87 4.61
C SER A 9 28.57 9.15 3.43
N ARG A 10 29.72 9.80 3.71
CA ARG A 10 30.75 10.09 2.71
C ARG A 10 31.75 8.93 2.65
N ARG A 11 31.64 8.08 1.64
CA ARG A 11 32.77 7.22 1.24
C ARG A 11 33.62 7.99 0.22
N GLN A 12 34.81 8.43 0.64
CA GLN A 12 35.84 8.87 -0.30
C GLN A 12 36.52 7.65 -0.88
N LEU A 13 36.34 7.43 -2.19
CA LEU A 13 37.16 6.51 -2.98
C LEU A 13 38.02 7.37 -3.91
N SER A 14 39.32 7.44 -3.63
CA SER A 14 40.30 8.06 -4.52
C SER A 14 40.80 7.04 -5.53
N THR A 15 40.62 7.27 -6.82
CA THR A 15 41.70 7.57 -7.79
C THR A 15 41.18 7.46 -9.23
N SER A 16 41.75 8.31 -10.09
CA SER A 16 41.70 8.27 -11.56
C SER A 16 40.43 8.78 -12.26
N GLY A 17 40.49 10.06 -12.66
CA GLY A 17 40.23 10.45 -14.06
C GLY A 17 38.79 10.50 -14.58
N HIS A 18 37.78 10.25 -13.75
CA HIS A 18 36.39 10.43 -14.15
C HIS A 18 35.73 11.52 -13.31
N ILE A 19 35.07 12.48 -13.98
CA ILE A 19 34.20 13.44 -13.34
C ILE A 19 33.02 12.64 -12.77
N TYR A 20 33.15 12.19 -11.52
CA TYR A 20 32.03 11.61 -10.79
C TYR A 20 31.05 12.74 -10.53
N ARG A 21 29.97 12.77 -11.32
CA ARG A 21 28.77 13.54 -11.00
C ARG A 21 28.39 13.14 -9.58
N GLN A 22 28.50 14.05 -8.63
CA GLN A 22 28.00 13.82 -7.27
C GLN A 22 26.50 13.60 -7.40
N ILE A 23 26.07 12.33 -7.35
CA ILE A 23 24.66 11.99 -7.22
C ILE A 23 24.33 12.22 -5.75
N GLU A 24 23.76 13.39 -5.45
CA GLU A 24 23.05 13.57 -4.19
C GLU A 24 21.82 12.68 -4.24
N TRP A 25 21.90 11.51 -3.60
CA TRP A 25 20.75 10.64 -3.44
C TRP A 25 19.72 11.36 -2.58
N LYS A 26 18.60 11.77 -3.18
CA LYS A 26 17.49 12.35 -2.42
C LYS A 26 16.95 11.23 -1.53
N VAL A 27 17.10 11.44 -0.23
CA VAL A 27 16.59 10.53 0.79
C VAL A 27 15.19 11.00 1.17
N PHE A 28 14.24 10.08 1.27
CA PHE A 28 12.89 10.37 1.75
C PHE A 28 12.58 9.51 2.98
N VAL A 29 11.54 9.91 3.72
CA VAL A 29 11.12 9.23 4.94
C VAL A 29 9.62 8.97 4.86
N PHE A 30 9.19 7.80 5.31
CA PHE A 30 7.79 7.45 5.50
C PHE A 30 7.62 6.66 6.79
N THR A 31 6.39 6.54 7.28
CA THR A 31 6.09 5.86 8.55
C THR A 31 5.26 4.62 8.31
N VAL A 32 5.68 3.50 8.90
CA VAL A 32 4.95 2.24 8.92
C VAL A 32 4.42 2.00 10.33
N ILE A 33 3.12 1.80 10.46
CA ILE A 33 2.47 1.35 11.69
C ILE A 33 2.41 -0.17 11.67
N LEU A 34 3.06 -0.80 12.64
CA LEU A 34 3.07 -2.26 12.80
C LEU A 34 1.76 -2.75 13.46
N PRO A 35 1.44 -4.05 13.36
CA PRO A 35 0.23 -4.63 13.96
C PRO A 35 0.10 -4.40 15.47
N ASN A 36 1.23 -4.29 16.18
CA ASN A 36 1.28 -3.99 17.61
C ASN A 36 1.03 -2.50 17.94
N GLY A 37 0.68 -1.68 16.94
CA GLY A 37 0.46 -0.24 17.07
C GLY A 37 1.74 0.61 17.12
N SER A 38 2.92 0.00 17.11
CA SER A 38 4.18 0.76 17.10
C SER A 38 4.44 1.40 15.74
N LYS A 39 4.93 2.64 15.75
CA LYS A 39 5.30 3.38 14.54
C LYS A 39 6.79 3.25 14.27
N GLN A 40 7.18 2.84 13.07
CA GLN A 40 8.57 2.82 12.61
C GLN A 40 8.75 3.77 11.43
N LYS A 41 9.77 4.62 11.50
CA LYS A 41 10.15 5.47 10.37
C LYS A 41 11.16 4.74 9.51
N LEU A 42 10.84 4.60 8.23
CA LEU A 42 11.74 4.05 7.23
C LEU A 42 12.33 5.17 6.40
N VAL A 43 13.60 5.03 6.07
CA VAL A 43 14.38 5.96 5.28
C VAL A 43 14.73 5.25 3.99
N GLY A 44 14.32 5.81 2.86
CA GLY A 44 14.50 5.22 1.54
C GLY A 44 15.25 6.11 0.56
N GLN A 45 15.83 5.49 -0.46
CA GLN A 45 16.48 6.10 -1.62
C GLN A 45 15.58 5.99 -2.85
N CYS A 46 15.71 6.92 -3.81
CA CYS A 46 14.78 7.05 -4.95
C CYS A 46 14.65 5.81 -5.85
N ASP A 47 15.63 4.92 -5.85
CA ASP A 47 15.65 3.70 -6.66
C ASP A 47 15.07 2.47 -5.96
N GLU A 48 14.92 2.51 -4.63
CA GLU A 48 14.39 1.40 -3.83
C GLU A 48 12.89 1.17 -4.04
N THR A 49 12.49 -0.10 -4.03
CA THR A 49 11.08 -0.48 -4.02
C THR A 49 10.53 -0.46 -2.61
N ILE A 50 9.19 -0.43 -2.49
CA ILE A 50 8.53 -0.55 -1.19
C ILE A 50 8.94 -1.86 -0.52
N ARG A 51 8.92 -2.97 -1.28
CA ARG A 51 9.36 -4.30 -0.85
C ARG A 51 10.73 -4.26 -0.16
N ASP A 52 11.74 -3.67 -0.78
CA ASP A 52 13.11 -3.62 -0.25
C ASP A 52 13.17 -3.01 1.16
N LEU A 53 12.34 -1.98 1.41
CA LEU A 53 12.33 -1.24 2.67
C LEU A 53 11.48 -1.89 3.76
N VAL A 54 10.36 -2.54 3.40
CA VAL A 54 9.45 -3.15 4.39
C VAL A 54 9.69 -4.62 4.67
N THR A 55 10.39 -5.38 3.81
CA THR A 55 10.70 -6.80 4.07
C THR A 55 11.33 -7.03 5.46
N PRO A 56 12.33 -6.25 5.91
CA PRO A 56 12.90 -6.43 7.26
C PRO A 56 11.91 -6.16 8.40
N LEU A 57 10.87 -5.35 8.18
CA LEU A 57 9.81 -5.10 9.15
C LEU A 57 8.79 -6.24 9.18
N ILE A 58 8.43 -6.72 7.98
CA ILE A 58 7.52 -7.84 7.80
C ILE A 58 8.08 -9.08 8.50
N ASP A 59 9.33 -9.43 8.25
CA ASP A 59 9.98 -10.60 8.85
C ASP A 59 10.00 -10.54 10.39
N LYS A 60 10.12 -9.34 10.95
CA LYS A 60 10.11 -9.10 12.40
C LYS A 60 8.71 -9.07 13.01
N SER A 61 7.69 -8.80 12.20
CA SER A 61 6.32 -8.60 12.68
C SER A 61 5.59 -9.91 12.99
N GLY A 62 6.07 -11.04 12.46
CA GLY A 62 5.44 -12.36 12.66
C GLY A 62 4.07 -12.51 11.99
N VAL A 63 3.71 -11.61 11.06
CA VAL A 63 2.46 -11.67 10.30
C VAL A 63 2.57 -12.76 9.23
N ASN A 64 1.60 -13.68 9.17
CA ASN A 64 1.66 -14.81 8.24
C ASN A 64 1.40 -14.38 6.79
N GLN A 65 0.51 -13.40 6.59
CA GLN A 65 0.20 -12.82 5.28
C GLN A 65 0.25 -11.30 5.35
N PRO A 66 1.44 -10.69 5.23
CA PRO A 66 1.62 -9.26 5.35
C PRO A 66 0.99 -8.51 4.16
N CYS A 67 0.15 -7.53 4.44
CA CYS A 67 -0.34 -6.56 3.46
C CYS A 67 -0.08 -5.13 3.96
N LEU A 68 0.29 -4.25 3.04
CA LEU A 68 0.47 -2.84 3.33
C LEU A 68 -0.75 -2.05 2.87
N ARG A 69 -1.22 -1.17 3.74
CA ARG A 69 -2.37 -0.30 3.46
C ARG A 69 -2.10 1.14 3.83
N TRP A 70 -2.68 2.05 3.07
CA TRP A 70 -2.73 3.46 3.41
C TRP A 70 -3.60 3.69 4.64
N ILE A 71 -3.15 4.50 5.60
CA ILE A 71 -3.96 4.81 6.78
C ILE A 71 -5.19 5.65 6.43
N LYS A 72 -5.03 6.58 5.48
CA LYS A 72 -6.06 7.57 5.12
C LYS A 72 -7.33 6.96 4.53
N ASN A 73 -7.21 5.87 3.77
CA ASN A 73 -8.29 5.32 2.96
C ASN A 73 -8.29 3.78 2.87
N ASP A 74 -7.47 3.12 3.67
CA ASP A 74 -7.35 1.66 3.75
C ASP A 74 -6.97 0.95 2.43
N ALA A 75 -6.48 1.73 1.46
CA ALA A 75 -6.13 1.23 0.14
C ALA A 75 -4.90 0.33 0.19
N LEU A 76 -4.95 -0.77 -0.55
CA LEU A 76 -3.80 -1.67 -0.71
C LEU A 76 -2.66 -0.94 -1.43
N ILE A 77 -1.45 -1.19 -0.94
CA ILE A 77 -0.21 -0.68 -1.49
C ILE A 77 0.45 -1.80 -2.27
N ASP A 78 0.74 -1.53 -3.55
CA ASP A 78 1.58 -2.39 -4.35
C ASP A 78 3.02 -2.33 -3.85
N ILE A 79 3.54 -3.46 -3.36
CA ILE A 79 4.89 -3.56 -2.79
C ILE A 79 5.99 -3.46 -3.84
N ASP A 80 5.67 -3.68 -5.12
CA ASP A 80 6.63 -3.59 -6.22
C ASP A 80 6.74 -2.15 -6.77
N ALA A 81 5.88 -1.24 -6.31
CA ALA A 81 5.98 0.18 -6.63
C ALA A 81 7.22 0.82 -5.97
N LYS A 82 7.62 1.98 -6.52
CA LYS A 82 8.76 2.74 -6.00
C LYS A 82 8.44 3.39 -4.66
N ALA A 83 9.35 3.27 -3.70
CA ALA A 83 9.13 3.72 -2.34
C ALA A 83 9.02 5.24 -2.20
N TYR A 84 9.55 6.02 -3.14
CA TYR A 84 9.42 7.49 -3.11
C TYR A 84 7.96 7.96 -3.19
N HIS A 85 7.04 7.13 -3.69
CA HIS A 85 5.60 7.44 -3.69
C HIS A 85 5.00 7.53 -2.27
N LEU A 86 5.72 7.03 -1.26
CA LEU A 86 5.31 7.09 0.14
C LEU A 86 5.96 8.27 0.90
N GLU A 87 6.69 9.16 0.22
CA GLU A 87 7.38 10.30 0.87
C GLU A 87 6.42 11.11 1.76
N ASN A 88 6.73 11.18 3.07
CA ASN A 88 5.97 11.84 4.13
C ASN A 88 4.59 11.23 4.45
N GLU A 89 4.32 10.00 4.03
CA GLU A 89 3.05 9.34 4.28
C GLU A 89 3.11 8.36 5.47
N GLU A 90 1.93 8.05 6.02
CA GLU A 90 1.76 6.98 7.01
C GLU A 90 0.99 5.81 6.42
N ILE A 91 1.59 4.62 6.50
CA ILE A 91 1.03 3.36 6.04
C ILE A 91 0.95 2.39 7.22
N LYS A 92 0.07 1.40 7.13
CA LYS A 92 -0.06 0.32 8.13
C LYS A 92 0.31 -1.02 7.52
N LEU A 93 1.01 -1.83 8.31
CA LEU A 93 1.21 -3.25 8.05
C LEU A 93 0.11 -4.01 8.79
N SER A 94 -0.69 -4.74 8.03
CA SER A 94 -1.78 -5.56 8.53
C SER A 94 -1.68 -6.98 7.99
N GLU A 95 -2.38 -7.91 8.63
CA GLU A 95 -2.59 -9.23 8.06
C GLU A 95 -3.65 -9.14 6.95
N ALA A 96 -3.40 -9.78 5.81
CA ALA A 96 -4.43 -9.97 4.80
C ALA A 96 -5.58 -10.74 5.42
N LEU A 97 -6.82 -10.36 5.09
CA LEU A 97 -8.01 -10.99 5.66
C LEU A 97 -8.09 -12.49 5.35
N ILE A 98 -7.40 -12.97 4.30
CA ILE A 98 -7.40 -14.37 3.89
C ILE A 98 -6.42 -15.16 4.75
N ASN A 99 -6.85 -15.63 5.91
CA ASN A 99 -6.12 -16.68 6.62
C ASN A 99 -6.25 -17.99 5.84
N LYS A 100 -5.14 -18.50 5.30
CA LYS A 100 -5.09 -19.84 4.66
C LYS A 100 -5.25 -21.00 5.66
N THR A 101 -5.43 -20.73 6.94
CA THR A 101 -5.80 -21.74 7.94
C THR A 101 -7.31 -21.91 7.93
N LEU A 102 -7.79 -22.64 6.93
CA LEU A 102 -9.15 -23.17 6.83
C LEU A 102 -9.55 -23.84 8.15
N GLY A 103 -10.73 -23.52 8.67
CA GLY A 103 -11.31 -24.17 9.84
C GLY A 103 -11.39 -25.70 9.70
N GLN A 104 -11.56 -26.40 10.82
CA GLN A 104 -11.56 -27.87 10.90
C GLN A 104 -12.60 -28.58 10.00
N ASP A 105 -13.59 -27.86 9.46
CA ASP A 105 -14.48 -28.33 8.38
C ASP A 105 -14.24 -27.49 7.12
N THR A 106 -13.74 -28.16 6.08
CA THR A 106 -13.36 -27.56 4.79
C THR A 106 -14.49 -26.78 4.11
N ARG A 107 -15.77 -27.12 4.37
CA ARG A 107 -16.91 -26.41 3.76
C ARG A 107 -17.16 -25.05 4.40
N TYR A 108 -17.00 -24.97 5.72
CA TYR A 108 -17.09 -23.69 6.44
C TYR A 108 -15.88 -22.80 6.14
N GLY A 109 -14.69 -23.39 5.98
CA GLY A 109 -13.51 -22.65 5.56
C GLY A 109 -13.66 -22.00 4.17
N ILE A 110 -14.27 -22.70 3.20
CA ILE A 110 -14.53 -22.13 1.87
C ILE A 110 -15.54 -20.98 1.93
N LEU A 111 -16.61 -21.11 2.72
CA LEU A 111 -17.60 -20.02 2.88
C LEU A 111 -16.99 -18.79 3.57
N GLU A 112 -16.17 -19.00 4.59
CA GLU A 112 -15.41 -17.94 5.26
C GLU A 112 -14.42 -17.27 4.31
N GLU A 113 -13.71 -18.05 3.47
CA GLU A 113 -12.81 -17.51 2.45
C GLU A 113 -13.56 -16.67 1.40
N ILE A 114 -14.70 -17.16 0.90
CA ILE A 114 -15.54 -16.39 -0.04
C ILE A 114 -15.97 -15.08 0.61
N TYR A 115 -16.43 -15.13 1.87
CA TYR A 115 -16.85 -13.93 2.59
C TYR A 115 -15.72 -12.92 2.78
N LEU A 116 -14.55 -13.36 3.24
CA LEU A 116 -13.39 -12.49 3.49
C LEU A 116 -12.81 -11.92 2.19
N THR A 117 -12.82 -12.71 1.12
CA THR A 117 -12.42 -12.25 -0.22
C THR A 117 -13.39 -11.18 -0.74
N GLU A 118 -14.69 -11.36 -0.51
CA GLU A 118 -15.69 -10.37 -0.88
C GLU A 118 -15.52 -9.06 -0.11
N VAL A 119 -15.22 -9.14 1.20
CA VAL A 119 -14.87 -7.96 2.02
C VAL A 119 -13.67 -7.23 1.45
N ASP A 120 -12.58 -7.95 1.13
CA ASP A 120 -11.36 -7.34 0.61
C ASP A 120 -11.55 -6.72 -0.79
N TYR A 121 -12.38 -7.38 -1.62
CA TYR A 121 -12.77 -6.86 -2.93
C TYR A 121 -13.54 -5.54 -2.80
N GLN A 122 -14.49 -5.44 -1.87
CA GLN A 122 -15.21 -4.19 -1.60
C GLN A 122 -14.28 -3.06 -1.14
N ILE A 123 -13.34 -3.36 -0.23
CA ILE A 123 -12.34 -2.39 0.23
C ILE A 123 -11.53 -1.90 -0.97
N THR A 124 -11.08 -2.82 -1.82
CA THR A 124 -10.30 -2.49 -3.02
C THR A 124 -11.07 -1.58 -3.99
N LEU A 125 -12.34 -1.88 -4.28
CA LEU A 125 -13.18 -1.04 -5.14
C LEU A 125 -13.42 0.35 -4.54
N GLN A 126 -13.66 0.43 -3.24
CA GLN A 126 -13.84 1.69 -2.52
C GLN A 126 -12.55 2.53 -2.57
N SER A 127 -11.40 1.90 -2.37
CA SER A 127 -10.10 2.53 -2.49
C SER A 127 -9.82 3.02 -3.90
N LEU A 128 -10.17 2.23 -4.94
CA LEU A 128 -10.02 2.65 -6.33
C LEU A 128 -10.85 3.91 -6.62
N LYS A 129 -12.07 4.00 -6.07
CA LYS A 129 -12.91 5.20 -6.15
C LYS A 129 -12.26 6.41 -5.49
N GLN A 130 -11.68 6.25 -4.29
CA GLN A 130 -11.10 7.34 -3.52
C GLN A 130 -9.74 7.80 -4.06
N VAL A 131 -8.90 6.87 -4.52
CA VAL A 131 -7.53 7.16 -4.98
C VAL A 131 -7.52 7.67 -6.41
N TYR A 132 -8.38 7.15 -7.29
CA TYR A 132 -8.32 7.45 -8.72
C TYR A 132 -9.55 8.21 -9.19
N VAL A 133 -10.76 7.71 -8.93
CA VAL A 133 -11.98 8.30 -9.53
C VAL A 133 -12.21 9.73 -9.05
N GLN A 134 -12.11 9.98 -7.75
CA GLN A 134 -12.32 11.32 -7.19
C GLN A 134 -11.26 12.32 -7.68
N PRO A 135 -9.94 12.06 -7.53
CA PRO A 135 -8.92 12.99 -8.01
C PRO A 135 -8.96 13.24 -9.52
N LEU A 136 -9.32 12.23 -10.32
CA LEU A 136 -9.40 12.39 -11.77
C LEU A 136 -10.66 13.16 -12.22
N ARG A 137 -11.77 13.06 -11.47
CA ARG A 137 -12.96 13.90 -11.68
C ARG A 137 -12.69 15.37 -11.39
N ASP A 138 -11.85 15.65 -10.40
CA ASP A 138 -11.48 17.01 -10.04
C ASP A 138 -10.35 17.58 -10.95
N SER A 139 -9.84 16.76 -11.87
CA SER A 139 -8.77 17.14 -12.80
C SER A 139 -9.32 17.66 -14.13
N THR A 140 -8.61 18.60 -14.76
CA THR A 140 -8.99 19.15 -16.08
C THR A 140 -8.53 18.30 -17.27
N TYR A 141 -7.84 17.17 -17.01
CA TYR A 141 -7.19 16.37 -18.05
C TYR A 141 -8.12 15.40 -18.77
N LEU A 142 -9.23 15.01 -18.14
CA LEU A 142 -10.20 14.07 -18.70
C LEU A 142 -11.56 14.73 -18.79
N ASN A 143 -12.26 14.51 -19.91
CA ASN A 143 -13.65 14.94 -20.04
C ASN A 143 -14.59 13.91 -19.39
N ASP A 144 -15.86 14.29 -19.22
CA ASP A 144 -16.87 13.44 -18.59
C ASP A 144 -17.09 12.10 -19.31
N ASN A 145 -16.89 12.04 -20.64
CA ASN A 145 -17.01 10.80 -21.40
C ASN A 145 -15.85 9.85 -21.09
N ASP A 146 -14.62 10.34 -21.01
CA ASP A 146 -13.45 9.54 -20.65
C ASP A 146 -13.58 8.99 -19.23
N LEU A 147 -14.04 9.83 -18.29
CA LEU A 147 -14.32 9.43 -16.91
C LEU A 147 -15.45 8.40 -16.83
N LYS A 148 -16.48 8.51 -17.67
CA LYS A 148 -17.52 7.48 -17.79
C LYS A 148 -16.94 6.16 -18.30
N ILE A 149 -16.15 6.18 -19.37
CA ILE A 149 -15.57 4.96 -19.94
C ILE A 149 -14.73 4.23 -18.89
N LEU A 150 -13.92 4.96 -18.12
CA LEU A 150 -13.04 4.38 -17.12
C LEU A 150 -13.77 3.89 -15.86
N PHE A 151 -14.82 4.60 -15.42
CA PHE A 151 -15.33 4.46 -14.05
C PHE A 151 -16.84 4.16 -13.92
N ASN A 152 -17.60 4.07 -15.01
CA ASN A 152 -19.06 3.88 -14.97
C ASN A 152 -19.50 2.60 -14.24
N TRP A 153 -18.67 1.55 -14.24
CA TRP A 153 -19.01 0.26 -13.63
C TRP A 153 -18.60 0.11 -12.17
N ILE A 154 -17.84 1.03 -11.61
CA ILE A 154 -17.35 0.91 -10.23
C ILE A 154 -18.52 0.90 -9.23
N GLU A 155 -19.46 1.85 -9.35
CA GLU A 155 -20.60 1.93 -8.42
C GLU A 155 -21.55 0.73 -8.56
N PRO A 156 -21.96 0.31 -9.80
CA PRO A 156 -22.74 -0.91 -9.97
C PRO A 156 -22.08 -2.16 -9.40
N ILE A 157 -20.78 -2.37 -9.65
CA ILE A 157 -20.05 -3.54 -9.14
C ILE A 157 -20.00 -3.51 -7.61
N LEU A 158 -19.73 -2.34 -7.02
CA LEU A 158 -19.67 -2.19 -5.57
C LEU A 158 -21.05 -2.44 -4.92
N SER A 159 -22.14 -2.01 -5.56
CA SER A 159 -23.50 -2.31 -5.11
C SER A 159 -23.81 -3.81 -5.16
N LEU A 160 -23.45 -4.49 -6.26
CA LEU A 160 -23.64 -5.94 -6.41
C LEU A 160 -22.82 -6.72 -5.37
N SER A 161 -21.58 -6.31 -5.15
CA SER A 161 -20.68 -6.91 -4.17
C SER A 161 -21.22 -6.79 -2.74
N ARG A 162 -21.77 -5.63 -2.37
CA ARG A 162 -22.46 -5.45 -1.08
C ARG A 162 -23.70 -6.34 -0.95
N GLN A 163 -24.47 -6.48 -2.02
CA GLN A 163 -25.64 -7.36 -2.03
C GLN A 163 -25.23 -8.82 -1.86
N LEU A 164 -24.22 -9.29 -2.59
CA LEU A 164 -23.69 -10.65 -2.47
C LEU A 164 -23.21 -10.93 -1.04
N GLN A 165 -22.43 -10.02 -0.45
CA GLN A 165 -21.99 -10.14 0.94
C GLN A 165 -23.15 -10.26 1.92
N SER A 166 -24.23 -9.48 1.73
CA SER A 166 -25.41 -9.54 2.61
C SER A 166 -26.17 -10.87 2.54
N GLU A 167 -26.08 -11.58 1.41
CA GLU A 167 -26.70 -12.90 1.25
C GLU A 167 -25.82 -14.02 1.83
N ILE A 168 -24.49 -13.84 1.91
CA ILE A 168 -23.56 -14.83 2.50
C ILE A 168 -23.72 -14.93 4.03
N ILE A 169 -24.19 -13.87 4.70
CA ILE A 169 -24.35 -13.81 6.17
C ILE A 169 -25.70 -14.41 6.65
N LYS A 170 -26.65 -14.69 5.74
CA LYS A 170 -27.97 -15.25 6.09
C LYS A 170 -27.92 -16.77 6.31
#